data_AF-A0A238F880-F1
#
_entry.id   AF-A0A238F880-F1
#
_cell.length_a   1.000
_cell.length_b   1.000
_cell.length_c   1.000
_cell.angle_alpha   90.00
_cell.angle_beta   90.00
_cell.angle_gamma   90.00
#
_symmetry.space_group_name_H-M   'P 1'
#
loop_
_entity.id
_entity.type
_entity.pdbx_description
1 polymer ?
#
loop_
_entity_poly.entity_id
_entity_poly.type
_entity_poly.pdbx_seq_one_letter_code
_entity_poly.pdbx_strand_id
1 'polypeptide(L)'
;MKLGTDWKELKKHKSRRPQKPKSGQTTAPPKTSFENAPADPPSDLSDEWSDSSDSHNKEHLPSSSSVCPRSVYRLADYLHLKPLRELAFDDIKEKITVDNVAVELFSSFTEAYEEVHKFELDFCVRNWVKIKFTPAMKEVERRIANRDPEMQRAAATLYQISMRFTKVRVQSEPHDTPHLRPPAWLP
;
A
#
# COMPACT_ATOMS: atom_id res chain seq x y z
N MET A 1 -4.72 -3.95 -55.97
CA MET A 1 -5.95 -4.59 -55.47
C MET A 1 -6.37 -3.87 -54.20
N LYS A 2 -7.48 -3.13 -54.25
CA LYS A 2 -8.01 -2.36 -53.11
C LYS A 2 -8.94 -3.28 -52.32
N LEU A 3 -8.67 -3.52 -51.04
CA LEU A 3 -9.61 -4.11 -50.11
C LEU A 3 -9.80 -3.11 -48.97
N GLY A 4 -10.72 -2.18 -49.20
CA GLY A 4 -11.28 -1.34 -48.16
C GLY A 4 -12.36 -2.16 -47.44
N THR A 5 -12.14 -2.45 -46.17
CA THR A 5 -13.11 -3.16 -45.35
C THR A 5 -14.22 -2.18 -44.94
N ASP A 6 -15.41 -2.49 -45.45
CA ASP A 6 -16.66 -1.75 -45.29
C ASP A 6 -17.13 -1.77 -43.82
N TRP A 7 -17.24 -0.59 -43.23
CA TRP A 7 -17.61 -0.34 -41.83
C TRP A 7 -19.14 -0.42 -41.60
N LYS A 8 -19.92 -0.81 -42.60
CA LYS A 8 -21.39 -0.85 -42.54
C LYS A 8 -21.99 -2.14 -41.95
N GLU A 9 -21.18 -3.14 -41.61
CA GLU A 9 -21.61 -4.38 -40.94
C GLU A 9 -21.49 -4.32 -39.40
N LEU A 10 -22.06 -3.28 -38.78
CA LEU A 10 -22.00 -3.10 -37.30
C LEU A 10 -23.27 -2.53 -36.67
N LYS A 11 -24.44 -2.66 -37.32
CA LYS A 11 -25.72 -2.17 -36.78
C LYS A 11 -26.92 -3.09 -37.03
N LYS A 12 -26.84 -4.37 -36.65
CA LYS A 12 -28.02 -5.26 -36.72
C LYS A 12 -28.20 -6.28 -35.59
N HIS A 13 -27.81 -5.95 -34.36
CA HIS A 13 -28.33 -6.66 -33.17
C HIS A 13 -28.98 -5.66 -32.20
N LYS A 14 -30.24 -5.34 -32.50
CA LYS A 14 -31.13 -4.53 -31.67
C LYS A 14 -32.09 -5.48 -30.94
N SER A 15 -32.20 -5.28 -29.63
CA SER A 15 -33.41 -5.53 -28.82
C SER A 15 -33.85 -6.98 -28.58
N ARG A 16 -33.79 -7.42 -27.32
CA ARG A 16 -34.82 -8.28 -26.68
C ARG A 16 -34.63 -8.33 -25.15
N ARG A 17 -35.46 -7.56 -24.44
CA ARG A 17 -35.81 -7.75 -23.02
C ARG A 17 -36.91 -8.82 -22.94
N PRO A 18 -36.92 -9.68 -21.91
CA PRO A 18 -38.21 -10.13 -21.37
C PRO A 18 -38.30 -10.07 -19.84
N GLN A 19 -39.31 -9.33 -19.41
CA GLN A 19 -40.32 -9.53 -18.36
C GLN A 19 -40.05 -10.46 -17.14
N LYS A 20 -40.48 -9.92 -15.99
CA LYS A 20 -40.60 -10.46 -14.62
C LYS A 20 -41.86 -11.36 -14.49
N PRO A 21 -41.87 -12.43 -13.68
CA PRO A 21 -43.13 -12.99 -13.18
C PRO A 21 -43.54 -12.42 -11.80
N LYS A 22 -44.79 -11.96 -11.72
CA LYS A 22 -45.67 -11.89 -10.51
C LYS A 22 -46.31 -13.29 -10.35
N SER A 23 -46.81 -13.83 -9.24
CA SER A 23 -47.30 -13.38 -7.92
C SER A 23 -47.58 -14.65 -7.09
N GLY A 24 -47.49 -14.56 -5.75
CA GLY A 24 -47.99 -15.58 -4.83
C GLY A 24 -48.10 -15.01 -3.42
N GLN A 25 -49.33 -14.64 -3.05
CA GLN A 25 -49.78 -13.96 -1.84
C GLN A 25 -50.14 -15.00 -0.76
N THR A 26 -49.89 -14.74 0.54
CA THR A 26 -50.61 -15.29 1.73
C THR A 26 -50.00 -14.62 2.98
N THR A 27 -50.52 -13.51 3.50
CA THR A 27 -51.62 -13.25 4.48
C THR A 27 -51.11 -12.86 5.88
N ALA A 28 -51.33 -11.57 6.18
CA ALA A 28 -51.78 -10.94 7.43
C ALA A 28 -50.93 -10.96 8.74
N PRO A 29 -50.84 -9.79 9.44
CA PRO A 29 -50.21 -9.63 10.75
C PRO A 29 -51.25 -9.67 11.90
N PRO A 30 -50.78 -9.82 13.14
CA PRO A 30 -51.21 -8.89 14.20
C PRO A 30 -50.07 -8.61 15.20
N LYS A 31 -50.12 -7.73 16.19
CA LYS A 31 -50.86 -6.52 16.56
C LYS A 31 -50.04 -5.95 17.73
N THR A 32 -50.01 -4.63 17.84
CA THR A 32 -49.56 -3.91 19.03
C THR A 32 -50.42 -4.27 20.24
N SER A 33 -49.81 -4.55 21.39
CA SER A 33 -50.46 -4.46 22.70
C SER A 33 -49.44 -3.95 23.71
N PHE A 34 -49.59 -2.67 24.03
CA PHE A 34 -49.03 -2.01 25.19
C PHE A 34 -50.08 -2.19 26.28
N GLU A 35 -49.84 -3.01 27.31
CA GLU A 35 -50.74 -3.03 28.48
C GLU A 35 -50.03 -3.53 29.74
N ASN A 36 -49.81 -2.55 30.63
CA ASN A 36 -49.96 -2.52 32.08
C ASN A 36 -49.28 -3.57 32.99
N ALA A 37 -48.54 -2.97 33.92
CA ALA A 37 -48.04 -3.51 35.18
C ALA A 37 -49.13 -4.13 36.08
N PRO A 38 -48.68 -4.87 37.10
CA PRO A 38 -49.13 -4.56 38.46
C PRO A 38 -47.97 -4.31 39.41
N ALA A 39 -48.24 -3.42 40.35
CA ALA A 39 -47.43 -3.08 41.50
C ALA A 39 -47.28 -4.26 42.46
N ASP A 40 -46.08 -4.41 43.05
CA ASP A 40 -45.89 -4.34 44.51
C ASP A 40 -44.38 -4.31 44.83
N PRO A 41 -43.91 -3.40 45.70
CA PRO A 41 -42.54 -3.39 46.19
C PRO A 41 -42.43 -4.14 47.53
N PRO A 42 -41.40 -4.97 47.75
CA PRO A 42 -40.89 -5.20 49.08
C PRO A 42 -39.62 -4.35 49.26
N SER A 43 -39.77 -3.35 50.10
CA SER A 43 -38.70 -2.72 50.84
C SER A 43 -37.95 -3.76 51.66
N ASP A 44 -36.67 -3.46 51.89
CA ASP A 44 -35.80 -4.02 52.93
C ASP A 44 -35.15 -5.36 52.58
N LEU A 45 -33.85 -5.29 52.23
CA LEU A 45 -32.80 -5.98 52.98
C LEU A 45 -31.44 -5.50 52.44
N SER A 46 -30.74 -4.83 53.33
CA SER A 46 -29.32 -4.51 53.28
C SER A 46 -28.47 -5.76 53.04
N ASP A 47 -27.96 -5.92 51.82
CA ASP A 47 -26.82 -6.81 51.53
C ASP A 47 -25.61 -5.94 51.14
N GLU A 48 -24.97 -5.45 52.19
CA GLU A 48 -23.53 -5.64 52.41
C GLU A 48 -22.68 -5.74 51.13
N TRP A 49 -22.24 -4.59 50.61
CA TRP A 49 -21.12 -4.55 49.67
C TRP A 49 -19.86 -4.96 50.42
N SER A 50 -19.58 -6.28 50.44
CA SER A 50 -18.32 -6.82 50.88
C SER A 50 -17.17 -6.24 50.05
N ASP A 51 -16.38 -5.41 50.72
CA ASP A 51 -15.02 -5.05 50.37
C ASP A 51 -14.16 -6.31 50.32
N SER A 52 -14.13 -6.99 49.18
CA SER A 52 -13.15 -8.03 48.91
C SER A 52 -12.09 -7.44 47.99
N SER A 53 -11.13 -6.79 48.62
CA SER A 53 -9.81 -6.55 48.07
C SER A 53 -9.20 -7.87 47.62
N ASP A 54 -9.23 -8.16 46.31
CA ASP A 54 -8.34 -9.15 45.72
C ASP A 54 -7.60 -8.54 44.52
N SER A 55 -6.50 -7.90 44.89
CA SER A 55 -5.19 -7.96 44.24
C SER A 55 -5.16 -8.86 42.99
N HIS A 56 -5.30 -8.27 41.81
CA HIS A 56 -4.52 -8.57 40.60
C HIS A 56 -4.90 -7.59 39.48
N ASN A 57 -4.71 -6.28 39.69
CA ASN A 57 -4.43 -5.40 38.55
C ASN A 57 -2.99 -5.66 38.10
N LYS A 58 -2.78 -6.83 37.50
CA LYS A 58 -1.57 -7.09 36.73
C LYS A 58 -1.65 -6.10 35.58
N GLU A 59 -0.88 -5.02 35.65
CA GLU A 59 -0.82 -3.97 34.63
C GLU A 59 -0.77 -4.65 33.25
N HIS A 60 -1.92 -4.75 32.62
CA HIS A 60 -2.00 -5.11 31.21
C HIS A 60 -1.68 -3.80 30.49
N LEU A 61 -0.43 -3.33 30.64
CA LEU A 61 0.17 -2.45 29.66
C LEU A 61 -0.14 -3.14 28.34
N PRO A 62 -0.92 -2.51 27.44
CA PRO A 62 -1.26 -3.12 26.18
C PRO A 62 0.07 -3.53 25.57
N SER A 63 0.29 -4.84 25.44
CA SER A 63 1.51 -5.43 24.89
C SER A 63 1.85 -4.60 23.67
N SER A 64 2.90 -3.78 23.78
CA SER A 64 3.16 -2.63 22.91
C SER A 64 2.76 -2.97 21.50
N SER A 65 1.55 -2.56 21.09
CA SER A 65 1.05 -2.89 19.77
C SER A 65 2.00 -2.18 18.85
N SER A 66 2.82 -2.94 18.12
CA SER A 66 3.85 -2.35 17.26
C SER A 66 3.13 -1.45 16.27
N VAL A 67 3.24 -0.14 16.50
CA VAL A 67 2.56 0.84 15.67
C VAL A 67 3.18 0.81 14.29
N CYS A 68 2.35 0.84 13.26
CA CYS A 68 2.85 0.91 11.88
C CYS A 68 3.56 2.26 11.68
N PRO A 69 4.85 2.28 11.31
CA PRO A 69 5.61 3.53 11.22
C PRO A 69 5.07 4.46 10.13
N ARG A 70 4.42 3.92 9.09
CA ARG A 70 3.71 4.74 8.08
C ARG A 70 2.54 5.51 8.68
N SER A 71 1.77 4.88 9.56
CA SER A 71 0.66 5.54 10.25
C SER A 71 1.16 6.63 11.18
N VAL A 72 2.26 6.38 11.89
CA VAL A 72 2.91 7.38 12.75
C VAL A 72 3.48 8.54 11.92
N TYR A 73 4.15 8.25 10.80
CA TYR A 73 4.67 9.28 9.90
C TYR A 73 3.56 10.19 9.37
N ARG A 74 2.46 9.60 8.88
CA ARG A 74 1.27 10.36 8.40
C ARG A 74 0.70 11.26 9.49
N LEU A 75 0.55 10.73 10.70
CA LEU A 75 0.02 11.46 11.84
C LEU A 75 0.96 12.59 12.28
N ALA A 76 2.26 12.31 12.37
CA ALA A 76 3.27 13.29 12.75
C ALA A 76 3.37 14.43 11.73
N ASP A 77 3.26 14.13 10.43
CA ASP A 77 3.23 15.15 9.38
C ASP A 77 1.96 16.00 9.45
N TYR A 78 0.80 15.38 9.69
CA TYR A 78 -0.48 16.06 9.87
C TYR A 78 -0.50 16.99 11.09
N LEU A 79 0.11 16.57 12.20
CA LEU A 79 0.22 17.38 13.42
C LEU A 79 1.44 18.31 13.42
N HIS A 80 2.22 18.33 12.34
CA HIS A 80 3.45 19.12 12.20
C HIS A 80 4.50 18.84 13.31
N LEU A 81 4.54 17.60 13.82
CA LEU A 81 5.49 17.15 14.83
C LEU A 81 6.77 16.62 14.17
N LYS A 82 7.64 17.54 13.74
CA LYS A 82 8.87 17.20 13.00
C LYS A 82 9.74 16.13 13.67
N PRO A 83 10.06 16.18 14.99
CA PRO A 83 10.90 15.15 15.61
C PRO A 83 10.27 13.75 15.55
N LEU A 84 8.94 13.66 15.71
CA LEU A 84 8.23 12.38 15.63
C LEU A 84 8.19 11.86 14.19
N ARG A 85 8.05 12.75 13.22
CA ARG A 85 8.09 12.39 11.80
C ARG A 85 9.46 11.83 11.41
N GLU A 86 10.54 12.44 11.90
CA GLU A 86 11.92 11.98 11.68
C GLU A 86 12.16 10.59 12.29
N LEU A 87 11.73 10.36 13.54
CA LEU A 87 11.79 9.03 14.17
C LEU A 87 11.01 7.98 13.37
N ALA A 88 9.79 8.30 12.96
CA ALA A 88 8.99 7.40 12.13
C ALA A 88 9.61 7.16 10.75
N PHE A 89 10.33 8.16 10.22
CA PHE A 89 11.03 8.01 8.95
C PHE A 89 12.21 7.05 9.08
N ASP A 90 12.99 7.17 10.16
CA ASP A 90 14.12 6.29 10.41
C ASP A 90 13.66 4.83 10.57
N ASP A 91 12.56 4.60 11.29
CA ASP A 91 11.90 3.28 11.36
C ASP A 91 11.47 2.75 9.98
N ILE A 92 11.01 3.62 9.07
CA ILE A 92 10.68 3.22 7.68
C ILE A 92 11.96 2.81 6.96
N LYS A 93 13.03 3.62 7.04
CA LYS A 93 14.31 3.34 6.37
C LYS A 93 14.89 1.99 6.78
N GLU A 94 14.83 1.66 8.08
CA GLU A 94 15.32 0.38 8.61
C GLU A 94 14.57 -0.83 8.03
N LYS A 95 13.30 -0.65 7.69
CA LYS A 95 12.43 -1.71 7.14
C LYS A 95 12.52 -1.86 5.63
N ILE A 96 13.19 -0.95 4.92
CA ILE A 96 13.38 -1.04 3.47
C ILE A 96 14.48 -2.05 3.14
N THR A 97 14.14 -3.03 2.31
CA THR A 97 15.00 -4.11 1.86
C THR A 97 14.97 -4.23 0.34
N VAL A 98 15.91 -4.98 -0.24
CA VAL A 98 15.94 -5.28 -1.68
C VAL A 98 14.65 -5.98 -2.14
N ASP A 99 14.06 -6.78 -1.26
CA ASP A 99 12.88 -7.59 -1.59
C ASP A 99 11.57 -6.80 -1.55
N ASN A 100 11.47 -5.74 -0.72
CA ASN A 100 10.24 -4.97 -0.59
C ASN A 100 10.28 -3.58 -1.26
N VAL A 101 11.46 -3.00 -1.52
CA VAL A 101 11.56 -1.61 -1.96
C VAL A 101 10.79 -1.31 -3.24
N ALA A 102 10.65 -2.28 -4.14
CA ALA A 102 9.86 -2.07 -5.36
C ALA A 102 8.37 -1.86 -5.06
N VAL A 103 7.75 -2.66 -4.18
CA VAL A 103 6.33 -2.44 -3.86
C VAL A 103 6.12 -1.20 -3.00
N GLU A 104 7.12 -0.84 -2.18
CA GLU A 104 7.08 0.37 -1.35
C GLU A 104 7.22 1.65 -2.19
N LEU A 105 8.20 1.69 -3.10
CA LEU A 105 8.49 2.86 -3.95
C LEU A 105 7.30 3.26 -4.84
N PHE A 106 6.51 2.27 -5.25
CA PHE A 106 5.31 2.48 -6.08
C PHE A 106 4.02 2.42 -5.26
N SER A 107 4.11 2.53 -3.93
CA SER A 107 2.95 2.63 -3.06
C SER A 107 2.36 4.03 -3.07
N SER A 108 1.06 4.14 -2.76
CA SER A 108 0.39 5.42 -2.56
C SER A 108 0.96 6.23 -1.39
N PHE A 109 1.57 5.54 -0.41
CA PHE A 109 2.28 6.21 0.68
C PHE A 109 3.49 6.98 0.16
N THR A 110 4.37 6.30 -0.56
CA THR A 110 5.59 6.92 -1.08
C THR A 110 5.27 8.00 -2.11
N GLU A 111 4.20 7.83 -2.90
CA GLU A 111 3.72 8.87 -3.81
C GLU A 111 3.28 10.16 -3.08
N ALA A 112 2.71 10.04 -1.86
CA ALA A 112 2.28 11.20 -1.08
C ALA A 112 3.44 11.94 -0.39
N TYR A 113 4.56 11.26 -0.12
CA TYR A 113 5.66 11.79 0.69
C TYR A 113 6.98 11.81 -0.09
N GLU A 114 7.31 12.98 -0.63
CA GLU A 114 8.49 13.18 -1.49
C GLU A 114 9.81 12.79 -0.80
N GLU A 115 9.93 13.03 0.51
CA GLU A 115 11.12 12.66 1.28
C GLU A 115 11.34 11.14 1.30
N VAL A 116 10.26 10.39 1.47
CA VAL A 116 10.27 8.92 1.45
C VAL A 116 10.57 8.43 0.03
N HIS A 117 9.92 9.01 -0.99
CA HIS A 117 10.14 8.68 -2.40
C HIS A 117 11.60 8.81 -2.80
N LYS A 118 12.21 9.95 -2.45
CA LYS A 118 13.62 10.20 -2.77
C LYS A 118 14.52 9.14 -2.14
N PHE A 119 14.31 8.81 -0.86
CA PHE A 119 15.11 7.80 -0.17
C PHE A 119 14.96 6.40 -0.81
N GLU A 120 13.73 5.95 -1.04
CA GLU A 120 13.44 4.64 -1.61
C GLU A 120 13.95 4.54 -3.05
N LEU A 121 13.83 5.62 -3.84
CA LEU A 121 14.37 5.71 -5.20
C LEU A 121 15.89 5.60 -5.20
N ASP A 122 16.58 6.31 -4.31
CA ASP A 122 18.04 6.27 -4.20
C ASP A 122 18.54 4.89 -3.73
N PHE A 123 17.82 4.24 -2.81
CA PHE A 123 18.07 2.85 -2.45
C PHE A 123 17.88 1.90 -3.64
N CYS A 124 16.79 2.11 -4.41
CA CYS A 124 16.44 1.29 -5.56
C CYS A 124 17.50 1.39 -6.67
N VAL A 125 17.94 2.60 -7.02
CA VAL A 125 18.97 2.82 -8.06
C VAL A 125 20.29 2.13 -7.69
N ARG A 126 20.72 2.23 -6.42
CA ARG A 126 21.96 1.60 -5.95
C ARG A 126 21.93 0.07 -6.01
N ASN A 127 20.75 -0.52 -5.83
CA ASN A 127 20.57 -1.98 -5.80
C ASN A 127 19.85 -2.53 -7.04
N TRP A 128 19.74 -1.73 -8.10
CA TRP A 128 18.86 -2.00 -9.25
C TRP A 128 19.09 -3.37 -9.89
N VAL A 129 20.35 -3.81 -9.98
CA VAL A 129 20.72 -5.11 -10.55
C VAL A 129 20.05 -6.28 -9.82
N LYS A 130 19.88 -6.18 -8.51
CA LYS A 130 19.20 -7.19 -7.68
C LYS A 130 17.68 -7.00 -7.74
N ILE A 131 17.21 -5.77 -7.59
CA ILE A 131 15.78 -5.43 -7.47
C ILE A 131 15.00 -5.79 -8.73
N LYS A 132 15.55 -5.58 -9.92
CA LYS A 132 14.83 -5.82 -11.18
C LYS A 132 14.37 -7.28 -11.38
N PHE A 133 14.91 -8.21 -10.61
CA PHE A 133 14.54 -9.63 -10.67
C PHE A 133 13.67 -10.09 -9.50
N THR A 134 13.40 -9.24 -8.51
CA THR A 134 12.63 -9.63 -7.33
C THR A 134 11.16 -9.85 -7.65
N PRO A 135 10.45 -10.69 -6.87
CA PRO A 135 9.00 -10.86 -7.01
C PRO A 135 8.22 -9.54 -6.86
N ALA A 136 8.70 -8.64 -5.99
CA ALA A 136 8.12 -7.32 -5.81
C ALA A 136 8.14 -6.47 -7.09
N MET A 137 9.23 -6.50 -7.85
CA MET A 137 9.29 -5.77 -9.12
C MET A 137 8.36 -6.38 -10.17
N LYS A 138 8.25 -7.72 -10.22
CA LYS A 138 7.29 -8.40 -11.12
C LYS A 138 5.83 -8.01 -10.79
N GLU A 139 5.53 -7.86 -9.51
CA GLU A 139 4.21 -7.39 -9.08
C GLU A 139 3.94 -5.94 -9.52
N VAL A 140 4.93 -5.06 -9.37
CA VAL A 140 4.85 -3.68 -9.88
C VAL A 140 4.63 -3.65 -11.39
N GLU A 141 5.39 -4.45 -12.16
CA GLU A 141 5.21 -4.59 -13.61
C GLU A 141 3.79 -5.07 -13.97
N ARG A 142 3.27 -6.07 -13.24
CA ARG A 142 1.91 -6.57 -13.41
C ARG A 142 0.86 -5.47 -13.17
N ARG A 143 1.01 -4.66 -12.12
CA ARG A 143 0.09 -3.56 -11.82
C ARG A 143 0.14 -2.47 -12.90
N ILE A 144 1.34 -2.14 -13.40
CA ILE A 144 1.51 -1.20 -14.53
C ILE A 144 0.85 -1.73 -15.79
N ALA A 145 1.06 -3.01 -16.13
CA ALA A 145 0.45 -3.63 -17.30
C ALA A 145 -1.09 -3.61 -17.23
N ASN A 146 -1.65 -3.74 -16.02
CA ASN A 146 -3.09 -3.66 -15.76
C ASN A 146 -3.63 -2.23 -15.66
N ARG A 147 -2.79 -1.20 -15.86
CA ARG A 147 -3.16 0.22 -15.78
C ARG A 147 -3.81 0.59 -14.44
N ASP A 148 -3.22 0.12 -13.35
CA ASP A 148 -3.65 0.46 -12.00
C ASP A 148 -3.69 2.00 -11.82
N PRO A 149 -4.86 2.59 -11.51
CA PRO A 149 -5.01 4.04 -11.38
C PRO A 149 -4.24 4.63 -10.19
N GLU A 150 -3.83 3.81 -9.21
CA GLU A 150 -2.99 4.25 -8.10
C GLU A 150 -1.52 4.42 -8.48
N MET A 151 -1.11 4.01 -9.69
CA MET A 151 0.28 4.04 -10.15
C MET A 151 0.59 5.21 -11.08
N GLN A 152 0.10 6.41 -10.78
CA GLN A 152 0.17 7.56 -11.68
C GLN A 152 1.62 8.01 -11.93
N ARG A 153 2.46 7.97 -10.90
CA ARG A 153 3.89 8.33 -11.01
C ARG A 153 4.77 7.20 -11.53
N ALA A 154 4.24 6.01 -11.81
CA ALA A 154 5.07 4.84 -12.10
C ALA A 154 6.00 5.05 -13.32
N ALA A 155 5.49 5.62 -14.41
CA ALA A 155 6.29 5.91 -15.59
C ALA A 155 7.44 6.89 -15.29
N ALA A 156 7.17 7.95 -14.53
CA ALA A 156 8.19 8.91 -14.14
C ALA A 156 9.24 8.29 -13.22
N THR A 157 8.82 7.49 -12.23
CA THR A 157 9.74 6.76 -11.33
C THR A 157 10.64 5.79 -12.10
N LEU A 158 10.08 4.99 -13.01
CA LEU A 158 10.86 4.08 -13.86
C LEU A 158 11.84 4.82 -14.77
N TYR A 159 11.41 5.95 -15.34
CA TYR A 159 12.30 6.81 -16.12
C TYR A 159 13.47 7.32 -15.26
N GLN A 160 13.20 7.82 -14.05
CA GLN A 160 14.25 8.26 -13.13
C GLN A 160 15.22 7.14 -12.77
N ILE A 161 14.73 5.92 -12.51
CA ILE A 161 15.59 4.75 -12.28
C ILE A 161 16.49 4.50 -13.48
N SER A 162 15.92 4.46 -14.70
CA SER A 162 16.69 4.18 -15.93
C SER A 162 17.78 5.22 -16.19
N MET A 163 17.48 6.50 -16.00
CA MET A 163 18.41 7.61 -16.21
C MET A 163 19.54 7.60 -15.18
N ARG A 164 19.20 7.43 -13.90
CA ARG A 164 20.19 7.43 -12.82
C ARG A 164 21.08 6.19 -12.88
N PHE A 165 20.53 5.01 -13.17
CA PHE A 165 21.31 3.78 -13.30
C PHE A 165 22.31 3.84 -14.47
N THR A 166 21.91 4.40 -15.61
CA THR A 166 22.81 4.61 -16.75
C THR A 166 23.99 5.51 -16.39
N LYS A 167 23.73 6.60 -15.67
CA LYS A 167 24.78 7.51 -15.19
C LYS A 167 25.75 6.85 -14.23
N VAL A 168 25.24 6.01 -13.30
CA VAL A 168 26.09 5.26 -12.36
C VAL A 168 27.02 4.30 -13.11
N ARG A 169 26.51 3.60 -14.13
CA ARG A 169 27.32 2.65 -14.93
C ARG A 169 28.46 3.35 -15.67
N VAL A 170 28.18 4.48 -16.32
CA VAL A 170 29.19 5.25 -17.08
C VAL A 170 30.30 5.78 -16.17
N GLN A 171 30.02 6.08 -14.90
CA GLN A 171 31.03 6.55 -13.94
C GLN A 171 31.86 5.42 -13.31
N SER A 172 31.41 4.17 -13.40
CA SER A 172 32.09 3.02 -12.82
C SER A 172 33.09 2.32 -13.76
N GLU A 173 33.19 2.74 -15.02
CA GLU A 173 34.26 2.25 -15.90
C GLU A 173 35.52 3.08 -15.67
N PRO A 174 36.59 2.50 -15.07
CA PRO A 174 37.87 3.17 -15.04
C PRO A 174 38.35 3.34 -16.48
N HIS A 175 38.78 4.55 -16.82
CA HIS A 175 39.44 4.88 -18.08
C HIS A 175 40.75 4.10 -18.14
N ASP A 176 40.67 2.83 -18.55
CA ASP A 176 41.82 1.95 -18.73
C ASP A 176 42.50 2.37 -20.04
N THR A 177 43.28 3.45 -19.94
CA THR A 177 44.23 3.81 -20.98
C THR A 177 45.22 2.64 -21.10
N PRO A 178 45.30 1.95 -22.24
CA PRO A 178 46.35 0.98 -22.44
C PRO A 178 47.65 1.78 -22.48
N HIS A 179 48.37 1.77 -21.37
CA HIS A 179 49.77 2.16 -21.35
C HIS A 179 50.48 1.18 -22.25
N LEU A 180 50.72 1.61 -23.50
CA LEU A 180 51.58 0.95 -24.45
C LEU A 180 52.96 0.83 -23.80
N ARG A 181 53.20 -0.31 -23.14
CA ARG A 181 54.54 -0.71 -22.74
C ARG A 181 55.30 -0.95 -24.05
N PRO A 182 56.37 -0.20 -24.35
CA PRO A 182 57.12 -0.43 -25.57
C PRO A 182 57.69 -1.86 -25.54
N PRO A 183 57.70 -2.57 -26.68
CA PRO A 183 58.19 -3.95 -26.74
C PRO A 183 59.66 -4.01 -26.33
N ALA A 184 59.94 -4.91 -25.40
CA ALA A 184 61.23 -5.02 -24.72
C ALA A 184 62.24 -5.85 -25.52
N TRP A 185 62.45 -5.61 -26.82
CA TRP A 185 63.51 -6.26 -27.60
C TRP A 185 64.17 -5.27 -28.59
N LEU A 186 65.09 -4.47 -28.08
CA LEU A 186 66.24 -3.90 -28.80
C LEU A 186 67.43 -4.21 -27.89
N PRO A 187 68.29 -5.17 -28.27
CA PRO A 187 69.37 -4.90 -29.22
C PRO A 187 69.32 -5.72 -30.51
#